data_AF-B4M4E3-F1
#
_entry.id   AF-B4M4E3-F1
#
_cell.length_a   1.000
_cell.length_b   1.000
_cell.length_c   1.000
_cell.angle_alpha   90.00
_cell.angle_beta   90.00
_cell.angle_gamma   90.00
#
_symmetry.space_group_name_H-M   'P 1'
#
loop_
_entity.id
_entity.type
_entity.pdbx_description
1 polymer ?
#
loop_
_entity_poly.entity_id
_entity_poly.type
_entity_poly.pdbx_seq_one_letter_code
_entity_poly.pdbx_strand_id
1 'polypeptide(L)'
;MPCYKQEKSLDFRPRRDTTNDTDPMAPKPVRPRALKYHGLFGMSIAAQHLIVDDNWSPSSINEQFTNMSELLNRFLIYKRHETKTNHSRLLVESKRLKTQCTDGRIKLKNISSGNNAHKIRNLLIEHKGMQRLYQKMPIHLIADNINQRTFVLRKERDRLEDRLTGLKMKYKILLINRSKVENMIKYENEFMLEEERLSRVFQKRIENSNMRLKAFRTINITYKKMVQVLLQDEIFYEPILRSLDHDMEDQVNFIKHILYLGMPAIAKFKQLNYEFLQLESKSRKNLQAKIQILNSLKKPVVTGPPVVKVREILADPKRYVRETESMHTLKVQLLAIEKTIKNLKLTTLCSQAKEIYPRIKSKFEENVKLCRKTDHDWQCKQMLHTKKQCASMLSDLLINNLSEEEINRLERIEELKKLLKSENEFEEENVSYIRNRADLYVMLRLFLWNLMEVLRHIDRSPKQVHRDYPNSYLRLPLLKFELYHTYAVPPELYPTNIDVIMHLLKRSVYKLMKGYSPKMSARLKESKNSYHLAFLATFEPRETTKDEEQDRPTMGDDLINDKAMANIPNSKKIKALSAKIVEEAFKRELQ
;
A
#
# COMPACT_ATOMS: atom_id res chain seq x y z
N MET A 1 14.77 49.00 9.65
CA MET A 1 15.57 50.09 10.24
C MET A 1 14.66 50.91 11.12
N PRO A 2 14.78 50.82 12.45
CA PRO A 2 14.08 51.73 13.34
C PRO A 2 14.95 52.97 13.59
N CYS A 3 14.31 54.12 13.48
CA CYS A 3 14.89 55.43 13.68
C CYS A 3 15.46 55.56 15.10
N TYR A 4 16.70 56.02 15.17
CA TYR A 4 17.41 56.32 16.41
C TYR A 4 16.63 57.31 17.27
N LYS A 5 16.69 57.06 18.58
CA LYS A 5 16.27 57.95 19.66
C LYS A 5 16.93 59.32 19.45
N GLN A 6 16.12 60.34 19.19
CA GLN A 6 16.54 61.73 19.37
C GLN A 6 16.64 61.98 20.88
N GLU A 7 17.86 61.95 21.40
CA GLU A 7 18.16 62.56 22.69
C GLU A 7 17.90 64.06 22.57
N LYS A 8 16.84 64.54 23.24
CA LYS A 8 16.62 65.97 23.42
C LYS A 8 17.57 66.42 24.53
N SER A 9 18.75 66.88 24.13
CA SER A 9 19.52 67.87 24.87
C SER A 9 18.70 69.15 24.96
N LEU A 10 18.26 69.52 26.16
CA LEU A 10 17.88 70.88 26.49
C LEU A 10 18.43 71.21 27.87
N ASP A 11 19.64 71.79 27.85
CA ASP A 11 20.06 72.75 28.84
C ASP A 11 18.99 73.84 28.93
N PHE A 12 18.14 73.77 29.95
CA PHE A 12 17.25 74.86 30.31
C PHE A 12 17.74 75.45 31.63
N ARG A 13 18.48 76.56 31.52
CA ARG A 13 18.78 77.44 32.67
C ARG A 13 17.46 77.86 33.32
N PRO A 14 17.32 77.85 34.66
CA PRO A 14 16.23 78.58 35.26
C PRO A 14 16.56 80.07 35.17
N ARG A 15 15.79 80.79 34.35
CA ARG A 15 15.57 82.22 34.52
C ARG A 15 15.01 82.44 35.92
N ARG A 16 15.51 83.49 36.58
CA ARG A 16 14.94 84.06 37.80
C ARG A 16 13.44 84.24 37.63
N ASP A 17 12.67 83.62 38.51
CA ASP A 17 11.38 84.16 38.95
C ASP A 17 11.46 84.38 40.46
N THR A 18 11.40 85.67 40.78
CA THR A 18 11.09 86.27 42.06
C THR A 18 9.68 85.87 42.47
N THR A 19 9.51 85.25 43.64
CA THR A 19 8.40 85.50 44.58
C THR A 19 8.61 84.68 45.87
N ASN A 20 8.84 85.46 46.92
CA ASN A 20 8.81 85.24 48.36
C ASN A 20 7.91 84.12 48.91
N ASP A 21 8.33 83.60 50.08
CA ASP A 21 7.57 82.82 51.07
C ASP A 21 7.08 81.43 50.66
N THR A 22 8.00 80.54 50.30
CA THR A 22 7.72 79.10 50.33
C THR A 22 8.65 78.39 51.29
N ASP A 23 8.04 77.77 52.30
CA ASP A 23 8.71 76.89 53.26
C ASP A 23 9.52 75.82 52.51
N PRO A 24 10.86 75.74 52.68
CA PRO A 24 11.70 74.80 51.94
C PRO A 24 11.40 73.33 52.26
N MET A 25 10.63 73.05 53.34
CA MET A 25 10.12 71.71 53.65
C MET A 25 8.74 71.40 53.05
N ALA A 26 8.07 72.36 52.41
CA ALA A 26 6.74 72.13 51.84
C ALA A 26 6.83 71.27 50.56
N PRO A 27 6.13 70.12 50.49
CA PRO A 27 6.07 69.33 49.26
C PRO A 27 5.41 70.14 48.14
N LYS A 28 6.00 70.10 46.93
CA LYS A 28 5.46 70.79 45.74
C LYS A 28 4.02 70.31 45.46
N PRO A 29 3.09 71.21 45.10
CA PRO A 29 1.72 70.82 44.77
C PRO A 29 1.72 69.92 43.53
N VAL A 30 1.32 68.66 43.72
CA VAL A 30 1.25 67.64 42.66
C VAL A 30 0.05 67.93 41.78
N ARG A 31 0.27 68.08 40.47
CA ARG A 31 -0.81 68.08 39.47
C ARG A 31 -0.83 66.70 38.83
N PRO A 32 -1.96 65.97 38.87
CA PRO A 32 -2.01 64.64 38.27
C PRO A 32 -1.76 64.77 36.77
N ARG A 33 -1.03 63.80 36.21
CA ARG A 33 -0.76 63.75 34.77
C ARG A 33 -2.09 63.65 34.00
N ALA A 34 -2.21 64.38 32.89
CA ALA A 34 -3.44 64.32 32.10
C ALA A 34 -3.65 62.89 31.54
N LEU A 35 -4.85 62.32 31.75
CA LEU A 35 -5.26 60.96 31.34
C LEU A 35 -4.94 60.60 29.88
N LYS A 36 -4.79 61.61 29.01
CA LYS A 36 -4.44 61.47 27.59
C LYS A 36 -3.01 60.91 27.37
N TYR A 37 -2.15 60.97 28.38
CA TYR A 37 -0.76 60.52 28.33
C TYR A 37 -0.47 59.31 29.24
N HIS A 38 -1.50 58.67 29.80
CA HIS A 38 -1.38 57.47 30.64
C HIS A 38 -1.43 56.21 29.76
N GLY A 39 -0.55 55.24 30.00
CA GLY A 39 -0.46 54.00 29.23
C GLY A 39 -1.54 53.01 29.62
N LEU A 40 -1.70 52.70 30.90
CA LEU A 40 -2.65 51.68 31.40
C LEU A 40 -4.09 52.18 31.51
N PHE A 41 -4.31 53.49 31.53
CA PHE A 41 -5.63 54.15 31.68
C PHE A 41 -5.92 55.15 30.57
N GLY A 42 -4.99 55.31 29.62
CA GLY A 42 -5.28 55.99 28.36
C GLY A 42 -6.42 55.24 27.68
N MET A 43 -7.40 55.98 27.17
CA MET A 43 -8.66 55.43 26.64
C MET A 43 -8.48 54.33 25.56
N SER A 44 -7.27 54.10 25.07
CA SER A 44 -6.94 53.12 24.04
C SER A 44 -6.26 51.80 24.50
N ILE A 45 -5.72 51.64 25.72
CA ILE A 45 -4.83 50.49 26.06
C ILE A 45 -5.15 49.74 27.39
N ALA A 46 -6.12 50.21 28.17
CA ALA A 46 -6.50 49.59 29.45
C ALA A 46 -7.13 48.18 29.35
N ALA A 47 -7.48 47.73 28.15
CA ALA A 47 -8.31 46.53 27.95
C ALA A 47 -7.52 45.21 27.78
N GLN A 48 -6.18 45.19 27.82
CA GLN A 48 -5.38 44.10 27.23
C GLN A 48 -4.50 43.25 28.19
N HIS A 49 -4.35 43.55 29.49
CA HIS A 49 -3.13 43.15 30.23
C HIS A 49 -3.33 42.44 31.59
N LEU A 50 -4.11 41.36 31.65
CA LEU A 50 -4.42 40.54 32.84
C LEU A 50 -3.20 39.77 33.47
N ILE A 51 -2.42 40.43 34.34
CA ILE A 51 -1.73 40.06 35.63
C ILE A 51 -1.33 38.56 35.94
N VAL A 52 -0.02 38.17 36.06
CA VAL A 52 0.94 37.81 37.21
C VAL A 52 0.69 36.57 38.14
N ASP A 53 1.73 35.73 38.41
CA ASP A 53 1.85 34.78 39.57
C ASP A 53 3.30 34.45 40.04
N ASP A 54 3.47 34.14 41.33
CA ASP A 54 4.67 34.18 42.21
C ASP A 54 5.41 32.83 42.49
N ASN A 55 5.08 31.70 41.83
CA ASN A 55 5.44 30.35 42.33
C ASN A 55 6.57 29.54 41.61
N TRP A 56 7.32 30.09 40.65
CA TRP A 56 8.26 29.29 39.82
C TRP A 56 9.74 29.69 40.00
N SER A 57 10.57 28.81 40.60
CA SER A 57 12.03 29.01 40.68
C SER A 57 12.86 27.83 40.12
N PRO A 58 13.92 28.09 39.34
CA PRO A 58 14.78 27.09 38.68
C PRO A 58 15.52 26.09 39.61
N SER A 59 15.54 26.32 40.92
CA SER A 59 16.20 25.47 41.91
C SER A 59 15.58 24.06 41.98
N SER A 60 14.27 23.97 41.70
CA SER A 60 13.46 22.75 41.80
C SER A 60 13.78 21.69 40.72
N ILE A 61 14.42 22.10 39.61
CA ILE A 61 14.68 21.23 38.45
C ILE A 61 16.02 20.50 38.59
N ASN A 62 17.03 21.13 39.18
CA ASN A 62 18.36 20.53 39.33
C ASN A 62 18.38 19.33 40.30
N GLU A 63 17.50 19.33 41.29
CA GLU A 63 17.40 18.27 42.30
C GLU A 63 16.77 16.97 41.75
N GLN A 64 15.99 17.06 40.66
CA GLN A 64 15.39 15.89 40.03
C GLN A 64 16.35 15.15 39.08
N PHE A 65 17.31 15.86 38.47
CA PHE A 65 18.25 15.26 37.51
C PHE A 65 19.44 14.53 38.15
N THR A 66 19.82 14.88 39.38
CA THR A 66 20.89 14.20 40.14
C THR A 66 20.52 12.76 40.51
N ASN A 67 19.26 12.54 40.93
CA ASN A 67 18.76 11.22 41.33
C ASN A 67 18.68 10.21 40.18
N MET A 68 18.55 10.68 38.93
CA MET A 68 18.48 9.81 37.74
C MET A 68 19.86 9.32 37.28
N SER A 69 20.92 10.08 37.56
CA SER A 69 22.31 9.74 37.22
C SER A 69 22.84 8.58 38.06
N GLU A 70 22.46 8.49 39.34
CA GLU A 70 22.92 7.45 40.25
C GLU A 70 22.37 6.05 39.91
N LEU A 71 21.16 5.99 39.36
CA LEU A 71 20.50 4.74 38.94
C LEU A 71 21.20 4.12 37.72
N LEU A 72 21.63 4.96 36.76
CA LEU A 72 22.35 4.53 35.57
C LEU A 72 23.73 3.94 35.88
N ASN A 73 24.40 4.45 36.92
CA ASN A 73 25.71 3.93 37.34
C ASN A 73 25.62 2.54 37.99
N ARG A 74 24.53 2.22 38.70
CA ARG A 74 24.31 0.89 39.29
C ARG A 74 24.08 -0.18 38.22
N PHE A 75 23.38 0.15 37.14
CA PHE A 75 23.12 -0.77 36.02
C PHE A 75 24.39 -1.22 35.29
N LEU A 76 25.37 -0.31 35.12
CA LEU A 76 26.63 -0.61 34.43
C LEU A 76 27.53 -1.59 35.21
N ILE A 77 27.42 -1.64 36.53
CA ILE A 77 28.22 -2.53 37.39
C ILE A 77 27.73 -3.98 37.25
N TYR A 78 26.41 -4.20 37.28
CA TYR A 78 25.81 -5.52 37.11
C TYR A 78 26.18 -6.19 35.78
N LYS A 79 26.15 -5.42 34.68
CA LYS A 79 26.50 -5.92 33.34
C LYS A 79 27.95 -6.42 33.22
N ARG A 80 28.87 -5.89 34.04
CA ARG A 80 30.29 -6.32 34.06
C ARG A 80 30.50 -7.65 34.80
N HIS A 81 29.67 -7.96 35.79
CA HIS A 81 29.77 -9.22 36.52
C HIS A 81 29.27 -10.39 35.66
N GLU A 82 28.21 -10.18 34.89
CA GLU A 82 27.60 -11.19 34.02
C GLU A 82 28.56 -11.69 32.91
N THR A 83 29.31 -10.77 32.28
CA THR A 83 30.27 -11.12 31.22
C THR A 83 31.47 -11.93 31.74
N LYS A 84 31.89 -11.68 32.98
CA LYS A 84 32.99 -12.41 33.63
C LYS A 84 32.62 -13.86 33.93
N THR A 85 31.38 -14.13 34.36
CA THR A 85 30.87 -15.48 34.60
C THR A 85 30.79 -16.32 33.32
N ASN A 86 30.31 -15.75 32.21
CA ASN A 86 30.18 -16.47 30.94
C ASN A 86 31.53 -16.91 30.34
N HIS A 87 32.59 -16.12 30.53
CA HIS A 87 33.93 -16.46 30.04
C HIS A 87 34.53 -17.68 30.77
N SER A 88 34.29 -17.82 32.07
CA SER A 88 34.80 -18.94 32.88
C SER A 88 34.21 -20.30 32.47
N ARG A 89 32.94 -20.31 32.04
CA ARG A 89 32.23 -21.51 31.60
C ARG A 89 32.83 -22.10 30.31
N LEU A 90 33.19 -21.24 29.35
CA LEU A 90 33.73 -21.67 28.04
C LEU A 90 35.14 -22.29 28.15
N LEU A 91 35.93 -21.92 29.16
CA LEU A 91 37.28 -22.46 29.35
C LEU A 91 37.30 -23.91 29.86
N VAL A 92 36.29 -24.30 30.64
CA VAL A 92 36.15 -25.68 31.16
C VAL A 92 35.81 -26.65 30.03
N GLU A 93 34.95 -26.22 29.10
CA GLU A 93 34.50 -27.00 27.96
C GLU A 93 35.64 -27.30 26.96
N SER A 94 36.55 -26.35 26.76
CA SER A 94 37.73 -26.51 25.89
C SER A 94 38.70 -27.61 26.35
N LYS A 95 38.87 -27.80 27.66
CA LYS A 95 39.81 -28.81 28.22
C LYS A 95 39.32 -30.24 28.01
N ARG A 96 38.00 -30.47 28.08
CA ARG A 96 37.36 -31.78 27.88
C ARG A 96 37.55 -32.32 26.45
N LEU A 97 37.59 -31.45 25.46
CA LEU A 97 37.74 -31.85 24.05
C LEU A 97 39.16 -32.32 23.72
N LYS A 98 40.18 -31.82 24.42
CA LYS A 98 41.58 -32.18 24.15
C LYS A 98 41.94 -33.60 24.61
N THR A 99 41.33 -34.10 25.69
CA THR A 99 41.58 -35.47 26.21
C THR A 99 41.00 -36.56 25.32
N GLN A 100 39.93 -36.26 24.58
CA GLN A 100 39.33 -37.22 23.64
C GLN A 100 40.23 -37.51 22.43
N CYS A 101 41.09 -36.55 22.04
CA CYS A 101 42.00 -36.72 20.90
C CYS A 101 43.20 -37.62 21.20
N THR A 102 43.64 -37.73 22.45
CA THR A 102 44.82 -38.54 22.82
C THR A 102 44.52 -40.02 22.84
N ASP A 103 43.34 -40.41 23.32
CA ASP A 103 42.89 -41.81 23.37
C ASP A 103 42.72 -42.43 21.99
N GLY A 104 42.39 -41.61 20.98
CA GLY A 104 42.31 -42.03 19.58
C GLY A 104 43.67 -42.48 19.01
N ARG A 105 44.79 -41.90 19.45
CA ARG A 105 46.13 -42.22 18.92
C ARG A 105 46.64 -43.59 19.38
N ILE A 106 46.26 -44.04 20.56
CA ILE A 106 46.76 -45.30 21.15
C ILE A 106 46.19 -46.51 20.41
N LYS A 107 44.93 -46.43 19.96
CA LYS A 107 44.25 -47.52 19.24
C LYS A 107 44.88 -47.81 17.86
N LEU A 108 45.53 -46.82 17.25
CA LEU A 108 46.17 -46.95 15.93
C LEU A 108 47.43 -47.81 15.94
N LYS A 109 48.15 -47.89 17.07
CA LYS A 109 49.44 -48.59 17.16
C LYS A 109 49.33 -50.12 17.15
N ASN A 110 48.19 -50.67 17.55
CA ASN A 110 48.00 -52.13 17.76
C ASN A 110 47.68 -52.93 16.49
N ILE A 111 47.58 -52.28 15.32
CA ILE A 111 47.12 -52.91 14.07
C ILE A 111 48.30 -53.47 13.22
N SER A 112 49.56 -53.15 13.54
CA SER A 112 50.69 -53.27 12.61
C SER A 112 51.49 -54.60 12.57
N SER A 113 51.36 -55.57 13.50
CA SER A 113 52.40 -56.62 13.69
C SER A 113 51.97 -58.10 13.91
N GLY A 114 50.72 -58.50 13.62
CA GLY A 114 50.21 -59.86 13.93
C GLY A 114 50.42 -60.95 12.86
N ASN A 115 50.56 -62.22 13.29
CA ASN A 115 50.59 -63.41 12.43
C ASN A 115 49.17 -63.77 11.96
N ASN A 116 48.94 -63.81 10.65
CA ASN A 116 47.66 -63.36 10.12
C ASN A 116 46.83 -64.44 9.38
N ALA A 117 47.26 -65.69 9.32
CA ALA A 117 46.61 -66.77 8.56
C ALA A 117 45.17 -67.09 9.04
N HIS A 118 44.94 -67.17 10.36
CA HIS A 118 43.59 -67.36 10.92
C HIS A 118 42.70 -66.12 10.73
N LYS A 119 43.27 -64.91 10.79
CA LYS A 119 42.55 -63.67 10.48
C LYS A 119 42.17 -63.60 9.00
N ILE A 120 43.05 -63.94 8.05
CA ILE A 120 42.72 -63.98 6.60
C ILE A 120 41.59 -64.95 6.31
N ARG A 121 41.63 -66.14 6.90
CA ARG A 121 40.59 -67.16 6.74
C ARG A 121 39.24 -66.66 7.26
N ASN A 122 39.22 -65.98 8.41
CA ASN A 122 38.02 -65.34 8.96
C ASN A 122 37.60 -64.06 8.20
N LEU A 123 38.54 -63.29 7.65
CA LEU A 123 38.27 -62.03 6.94
C LEU A 123 37.69 -62.26 5.54
N LEU A 124 38.07 -63.35 4.88
CA LEU A 124 37.64 -63.65 3.50
C LEU A 124 36.59 -64.78 3.44
N ILE A 125 35.84 -65.04 4.53
CA ILE A 125 34.87 -66.15 4.68
C ILE A 125 33.91 -66.26 3.49
N GLU A 126 33.38 -65.13 3.02
CA GLU A 126 32.36 -65.09 1.96
C GLU A 126 32.96 -65.32 0.55
N HIS A 127 34.24 -64.98 0.37
CA HIS A 127 34.91 -65.04 -0.93
C HIS A 127 35.86 -66.24 -1.01
N LYS A 128 35.28 -67.45 -1.10
CA LYS A 128 36.01 -68.73 -1.20
C LYS A 128 37.09 -68.75 -2.31
N GLY A 129 36.89 -68.01 -3.40
CA GLY A 129 37.87 -67.89 -4.49
C GLY A 129 39.13 -67.09 -4.11
N MET A 130 38.99 -66.04 -3.30
CA MET A 130 40.12 -65.20 -2.84
C MET A 130 40.88 -65.88 -1.70
N GLN A 131 40.20 -66.64 -0.85
CA GLN A 131 40.83 -67.43 0.21
C GLN A 131 41.85 -68.43 -0.33
N ARG A 132 41.48 -69.15 -1.41
CA ARG A 132 42.35 -70.15 -2.04
C ARG A 132 43.56 -69.50 -2.72
N LEU A 133 43.37 -68.31 -3.31
CA LEU A 133 44.41 -67.59 -4.04
C LEU A 133 45.50 -67.02 -3.12
N TYR A 134 45.11 -66.58 -1.92
CA TYR A 134 45.99 -65.80 -1.02
C TYR A 134 46.44 -66.56 0.23
N GLN A 135 46.11 -67.84 0.35
CA GLN A 135 46.28 -68.63 1.58
C GLN A 135 47.70 -68.68 2.15
N LYS A 136 48.74 -68.62 1.31
CA LYS A 136 50.15 -68.78 1.70
C LYS A 136 50.96 -67.47 1.70
N MET A 137 50.31 -66.33 1.50
CA MET A 137 50.98 -65.03 1.40
C MET A 137 50.83 -64.25 2.72
N PRO A 138 51.85 -63.48 3.17
CA PRO A 138 51.70 -62.61 4.34
C PRO A 138 50.59 -61.57 4.14
N ILE A 139 49.81 -61.18 5.17
CA ILE A 139 48.71 -60.20 5.01
C ILE A 139 49.15 -58.93 4.27
N HIS A 140 50.37 -58.45 4.51
CA HIS A 140 50.84 -57.23 3.87
C HIS A 140 50.97 -57.39 2.34
N LEU A 141 51.38 -58.57 1.85
CA LEU A 141 51.49 -58.86 0.43
C LEU A 141 50.18 -59.35 -0.20
N ILE A 142 49.30 -60.01 0.58
CA ILE A 142 47.91 -60.27 0.18
C ILE A 142 47.19 -58.95 0.00
N ALA A 143 47.37 -58.05 0.96
CA ALA A 143 46.89 -56.70 0.88
C ALA A 143 47.48 -56.04 -0.37
N ASP A 144 48.77 -56.18 -0.70
CA ASP A 144 49.34 -55.60 -1.92
C ASP A 144 48.78 -56.19 -3.22
N ASN A 145 48.53 -57.49 -3.30
CA ASN A 145 47.96 -58.12 -4.50
C ASN A 145 46.46 -57.89 -4.65
N ILE A 146 45.72 -57.96 -3.54
CA ILE A 146 44.35 -57.46 -3.48
C ILE A 146 44.38 -55.98 -3.84
N ASN A 147 45.31 -55.18 -3.33
CA ASN A 147 45.43 -53.77 -3.64
C ASN A 147 45.78 -53.55 -5.10
N GLN A 148 46.59 -54.37 -5.75
CA GLN A 148 46.88 -54.26 -7.19
C GLN A 148 45.68 -54.65 -8.04
N ARG A 149 45.02 -55.77 -7.74
CA ARG A 149 43.81 -56.21 -8.46
C ARG A 149 42.65 -55.25 -8.23
N THR A 150 42.45 -54.86 -6.99
CA THR A 150 41.51 -53.82 -6.59
C THR A 150 41.98 -52.46 -7.11
N PHE A 151 43.26 -52.20 -7.37
CA PHE A 151 43.74 -50.98 -8.02
C PHE A 151 43.40 -50.99 -9.50
N VAL A 152 43.46 -52.12 -10.19
CA VAL A 152 42.98 -52.24 -11.58
C VAL A 152 41.46 -52.05 -11.63
N LEU A 153 40.72 -52.72 -10.74
CA LEU A 153 39.26 -52.55 -10.65
C LEU A 153 38.88 -51.15 -10.16
N ARG A 154 39.66 -50.54 -9.26
CA ARG A 154 39.49 -49.16 -8.83
C ARG A 154 39.84 -48.24 -9.98
N LYS A 155 40.90 -48.44 -10.74
CA LYS A 155 41.22 -47.62 -11.93
C LYS A 155 40.11 -47.66 -12.97
N GLU A 156 39.52 -48.83 -13.21
CA GLU A 156 38.34 -48.94 -14.08
C GLU A 156 37.10 -48.29 -13.45
N ARG A 157 36.89 -48.49 -12.15
CA ARG A 157 35.83 -47.80 -11.40
C ARG A 157 36.03 -46.29 -11.43
N ASP A 158 37.25 -45.80 -11.29
CA ASP A 158 37.68 -44.40 -11.26
C ASP A 158 37.55 -43.82 -12.65
N ARG A 159 37.86 -44.57 -13.71
CA ARG A 159 37.55 -44.17 -15.08
C ARG A 159 36.04 -44.05 -15.31
N LEU A 160 35.26 -44.99 -14.80
CA LEU A 160 33.79 -44.95 -14.87
C LEU A 160 33.22 -43.84 -13.97
N GLU A 161 33.83 -43.61 -12.82
CA GLU A 161 33.48 -42.60 -11.84
C GLU A 161 33.90 -41.22 -12.35
N ASP A 162 35.02 -41.05 -13.04
CA ASP A 162 35.45 -39.85 -13.76
C ASP A 162 34.51 -39.55 -14.93
N ARG A 163 34.09 -40.58 -15.67
CA ARG A 163 33.09 -40.42 -16.71
C ARG A 163 31.74 -40.02 -16.13
N LEU A 164 31.32 -40.68 -15.05
CA LEU A 164 30.05 -40.43 -14.38
C LEU A 164 30.07 -39.10 -13.64
N THR A 165 31.17 -38.71 -13.02
CA THR A 165 31.38 -37.41 -12.36
C THR A 165 31.49 -36.33 -13.41
N GLY A 166 32.17 -36.55 -14.54
CA GLY A 166 32.14 -35.67 -15.70
C GLY A 166 30.72 -35.50 -16.23
N LEU A 167 29.92 -36.57 -16.28
CA LEU A 167 28.52 -36.51 -16.68
C LEU A 167 27.65 -35.82 -15.62
N LYS A 168 27.89 -36.05 -14.33
CA LYS A 168 27.22 -35.37 -13.22
C LYS A 168 27.63 -33.90 -13.12
N MET A 169 28.87 -33.55 -13.44
CA MET A 169 29.37 -32.18 -13.52
C MET A 169 28.73 -31.48 -14.71
N LYS A 170 28.69 -32.12 -15.88
CA LYS A 170 27.94 -31.60 -17.04
C LYS A 170 26.46 -31.42 -16.71
N TYR A 171 25.84 -32.42 -16.09
CA TYR A 171 24.45 -32.35 -15.64
C TYR A 171 24.25 -31.25 -14.60
N LYS A 172 25.14 -31.11 -13.62
CA LYS A 172 25.11 -30.06 -12.60
C LYS A 172 25.35 -28.68 -13.21
N ILE A 173 26.25 -28.55 -14.17
CA ILE A 173 26.47 -27.31 -14.93
C ILE A 173 25.22 -26.97 -15.72
N LEU A 174 24.61 -27.94 -16.41
CA LEU A 174 23.34 -27.76 -17.13
C LEU A 174 22.20 -27.43 -16.17
N LEU A 175 22.15 -28.04 -14.98
CA LEU A 175 21.15 -27.77 -13.95
C LEU A 175 21.37 -26.37 -13.35
N ILE A 176 22.63 -25.97 -13.12
CA ILE A 176 22.99 -24.62 -12.68
C ILE A 176 22.68 -23.60 -13.77
N ASN A 177 22.94 -23.92 -15.04
CA ASN A 177 22.63 -23.05 -16.16
C ASN A 177 21.13 -22.92 -16.32
N ARG A 178 20.39 -24.04 -16.23
CA ARG A 178 18.92 -24.05 -16.17
C ARG A 178 18.43 -23.22 -14.99
N SER A 179 18.96 -23.39 -13.79
CA SER A 179 18.55 -22.61 -12.62
C SER A 179 18.97 -21.16 -12.72
N LYS A 180 20.10 -20.84 -13.36
CA LYS A 180 20.54 -19.46 -13.65
C LYS A 180 19.61 -18.81 -14.66
N VAL A 181 19.18 -19.54 -15.69
CA VAL A 181 18.21 -19.07 -16.68
C VAL A 181 16.82 -18.95 -16.06
N GLU A 182 16.36 -19.94 -15.29
CA GLU A 182 15.11 -19.86 -14.53
C GLU A 182 15.16 -18.73 -13.50
N ASN A 183 16.28 -18.53 -12.81
CA ASN A 183 16.49 -17.38 -11.94
C ASN A 183 16.49 -16.10 -12.76
N MET A 184 17.23 -15.98 -13.85
CA MET A 184 17.21 -14.78 -14.70
C MET A 184 15.78 -14.47 -15.15
N ILE A 185 15.05 -15.45 -15.68
CA ILE A 185 13.65 -15.32 -16.07
C ILE A 185 12.77 -14.92 -14.87
N LYS A 186 13.00 -15.48 -13.69
CA LYS A 186 12.27 -15.14 -12.46
C LYS A 186 12.66 -13.77 -11.91
N TYR A 187 13.92 -13.35 -12.00
CA TYR A 187 14.41 -12.06 -11.55
C TYR A 187 14.02 -10.95 -12.54
N GLU A 188 14.02 -11.25 -13.83
CA GLU A 188 13.60 -10.34 -14.90
C GLU A 188 12.08 -10.14 -14.91
N ASN A 189 11.29 -11.20 -14.66
CA ASN A 189 9.83 -11.12 -14.68
C ASN A 189 9.17 -10.88 -13.31
N GLU A 190 9.81 -11.28 -12.20
CA GLU A 190 9.20 -11.31 -10.85
C GLU A 190 9.90 -10.35 -9.85
N PHE A 191 11.17 -9.95 -10.10
CA PHE A 191 11.87 -9.01 -9.24
C PHE A 191 11.87 -7.60 -9.81
N MET A 192 10.88 -6.83 -9.40
CA MET A 192 11.22 -5.51 -8.88
C MET A 192 12.19 -5.75 -7.72
N LEU A 193 13.47 -5.41 -7.87
CA LEU A 193 14.48 -5.59 -6.82
C LEU A 193 13.88 -5.17 -5.47
N GLU A 194 14.04 -5.98 -4.41
CA GLU A 194 13.62 -5.53 -3.08
C GLU A 194 14.27 -4.19 -2.74
N GLU A 195 15.49 -3.97 -3.23
CA GLU A 195 16.22 -2.71 -3.18
C GLU A 195 15.49 -1.58 -3.93
N GLU A 196 14.85 -1.86 -5.06
CA GLU A 196 14.03 -0.89 -5.79
C GLU A 196 12.70 -0.63 -5.08
N ARG A 197 12.07 -1.66 -4.51
CA ARG A 197 10.89 -1.50 -3.65
C ARG A 197 11.24 -0.69 -2.39
N LEU A 198 12.37 -0.99 -1.75
CA LEU A 198 12.91 -0.27 -0.61
C LEU A 198 13.33 1.14 -1.01
N SER A 199 13.90 1.33 -2.21
CA SER A 199 14.23 2.64 -2.76
C SER A 199 12.98 3.48 -2.96
N ARG A 200 11.90 2.93 -3.52
CA ARG A 200 10.60 3.62 -3.61
C ARG A 200 10.01 3.92 -2.24
N VAL A 201 10.15 3.01 -1.27
CA VAL A 201 9.75 3.26 0.13
C VAL A 201 10.62 4.36 0.76
N PHE A 202 11.93 4.38 0.51
CA PHE A 202 12.85 5.40 1.00
C PHE A 202 12.60 6.74 0.34
N GLN A 203 12.34 6.77 -0.96
CA GLN A 203 11.96 7.96 -1.71
C GLN A 203 10.65 8.52 -1.18
N LYS A 204 9.63 7.67 -0.94
CA LYS A 204 8.40 8.08 -0.27
C LYS A 204 8.65 8.57 1.17
N ARG A 205 9.58 7.96 1.91
CA ARG A 205 9.99 8.45 3.24
C ARG A 205 10.72 9.79 3.16
N ILE A 206 11.55 10.02 2.14
CA ILE A 206 12.25 11.27 1.87
C ILE A 206 11.25 12.35 1.46
N GLU A 207 10.30 12.05 0.60
CA GLU A 207 9.20 12.95 0.22
C GLU A 207 8.33 13.30 1.42
N ASN A 208 7.96 12.30 2.24
CA ASN A 208 7.26 12.52 3.50
C ASN A 208 8.11 13.37 4.47
N SER A 209 9.43 13.15 4.54
CA SER A 209 10.35 13.95 5.34
C SER A 209 10.47 15.38 4.81
N ASN A 210 10.47 15.57 3.50
CA ASN A 210 10.49 16.87 2.83
C ASN A 210 9.17 17.62 3.03
N MET A 211 8.04 16.92 2.98
CA MET A 211 6.73 17.46 3.36
C MET A 211 6.71 17.85 4.84
N ARG A 212 7.27 17.01 5.73
CA ARG A 212 7.46 17.35 7.14
C ARG A 212 8.38 18.56 7.32
N LEU A 213 9.48 18.67 6.58
CA LEU A 213 10.38 19.83 6.60
C LEU A 213 9.69 21.09 6.09
N LYS A 214 8.89 21.00 5.03
CA LYS A 214 8.06 22.13 4.56
C LYS A 214 7.05 22.52 5.63
N ALA A 215 6.38 21.57 6.26
CA ALA A 215 5.49 21.82 7.39
C ALA A 215 6.25 22.47 8.57
N PHE A 216 7.44 21.97 8.93
CA PHE A 216 8.30 22.56 9.95
C PHE A 216 8.77 23.97 9.58
N ARG A 217 9.06 24.25 8.31
CA ARG A 217 9.38 25.60 7.83
C ARG A 217 8.19 26.51 7.96
N THR A 218 7.00 26.05 7.57
CA THR A 218 5.75 26.80 7.76
C THR A 218 5.50 27.07 9.23
N ILE A 219 5.65 26.06 10.09
CA ILE A 219 5.57 26.17 11.55
C ILE A 219 6.60 27.18 12.08
N ASN A 220 7.84 27.16 11.58
CA ASN A 220 8.88 28.10 11.98
C ASN A 220 8.57 29.52 11.49
N ILE A 221 8.02 29.68 10.29
CA ILE A 221 7.53 30.97 9.79
C ILE A 221 6.36 31.46 10.64
N THR A 222 5.41 30.59 11.02
CA THR A 222 4.33 30.97 11.92
C THR A 222 4.87 31.33 13.30
N TYR A 223 5.87 30.62 13.82
CA TYR A 223 6.55 30.99 15.06
C TYR A 223 7.24 32.35 14.95
N LYS A 224 7.94 32.63 13.85
CA LYS A 224 8.51 33.96 13.61
C LYS A 224 7.45 35.05 13.56
N LYS A 225 6.30 34.78 12.95
CA LYS A 225 5.16 35.71 12.97
C LYS A 225 4.57 35.88 14.37
N MET A 226 4.44 34.79 15.13
CA MET A 226 4.03 34.85 16.54
C MET A 226 5.02 35.70 17.34
N VAL A 227 6.32 35.49 17.19
CA VAL A 227 7.37 36.32 17.82
C VAL A 227 7.22 37.78 17.40
N GLN A 228 6.95 38.06 16.12
CA GLN A 228 6.71 39.42 15.66
C GLN A 228 5.47 40.05 16.29
N VAL A 229 4.37 39.30 16.44
CA VAL A 229 3.17 39.76 17.17
C VAL A 229 3.51 40.00 18.64
N LEU A 230 4.28 39.11 19.29
CA LEU A 230 4.71 39.27 20.67
C LEU A 230 5.61 40.52 20.86
N LEU A 231 6.48 40.82 19.91
CA LEU A 231 7.28 42.06 19.92
C LEU A 231 6.40 43.30 19.67
N GLN A 232 5.32 43.17 18.89
CA GLN A 232 4.34 44.24 18.76
C GLN A 232 3.57 44.43 20.08
N ASP A 233 3.17 43.33 20.72
CA ASP A 233 2.56 43.30 22.04
C ASP A 233 3.45 43.99 23.08
N GLU A 234 4.77 43.75 23.09
CA GLU A 234 5.74 44.43 23.96
C GLU A 234 5.65 45.97 23.85
N ILE A 235 5.47 46.49 22.63
CA ILE A 235 5.28 47.93 22.37
C ILE A 235 3.96 48.44 22.99
N PHE A 236 2.94 47.59 23.12
CA PHE A 236 1.70 47.91 23.82
C PHE A 236 1.86 47.89 25.35
N TYR A 237 2.54 46.89 25.93
CA TYR A 237 2.70 46.75 27.40
C TYR A 237 3.69 47.77 28.01
N GLU A 238 4.74 48.19 27.29
CA GLU A 238 5.77 49.07 27.85
C GLU A 238 5.27 50.48 28.28
N PRO A 239 4.44 51.18 27.48
CA PRO A 239 3.83 52.45 27.90
C PRO A 239 2.98 52.34 29.15
N ILE A 240 2.34 51.18 29.34
CA ILE A 240 1.41 50.87 30.43
C ILE A 240 2.16 50.71 31.73
N LEU A 241 3.21 49.89 31.73
CA LEU A 241 4.09 49.72 32.88
C LEU A 241 4.72 51.04 33.31
N ARG A 242 5.28 51.79 32.36
CA ARG A 242 5.82 53.11 32.66
C ARG A 242 4.78 54.03 33.26
N SER A 243 3.55 54.03 32.75
CA SER A 243 2.52 54.92 33.29
C SER A 243 2.10 54.57 34.72
N LEU A 244 2.02 53.28 35.06
CA LEU A 244 1.77 52.81 36.41
C LEU A 244 2.86 53.24 37.39
N ASP A 245 4.13 53.14 37.00
CA ASP A 245 5.25 53.61 37.83
C ASP A 245 5.11 55.09 38.17
N HIS A 246 4.71 55.91 37.20
CA HIS A 246 4.50 57.34 37.43
C HIS A 246 3.26 57.63 38.30
N ASP A 247 2.17 56.87 38.13
CA ASP A 247 0.98 56.99 39.00
C ASP A 247 1.33 56.66 40.46
N MET A 248 2.18 55.66 40.70
CA MET A 248 2.68 55.32 42.03
C MET A 248 3.46 56.50 42.64
N GLU A 249 4.32 57.15 41.86
CA GLU A 249 5.07 58.32 42.31
C GLU A 249 4.13 59.51 42.64
N ASP A 250 3.13 59.78 41.80
CA ASP A 250 2.14 60.84 42.04
C ASP A 250 1.33 60.59 43.32
N GLN A 251 0.88 59.35 43.56
CA GLN A 251 0.15 58.97 44.78
C GLN A 251 1.00 59.17 46.04
N VAL A 252 2.27 58.76 46.01
CA VAL A 252 3.20 58.98 47.12
C VAL A 252 3.34 60.46 47.43
N ASN A 253 3.41 61.32 46.41
CA ASN A 253 3.54 62.76 46.60
C ASN A 253 2.23 63.43 47.08
N PHE A 254 1.06 62.94 46.65
CA PHE A 254 -0.24 63.39 47.20
C PHE A 254 -0.36 63.08 48.68
N ILE A 255 0.00 61.87 49.10
CA ILE A 255 -0.05 61.47 50.52
C ILE A 255 0.82 62.40 51.36
N LYS A 256 2.04 62.69 50.91
CA LYS A 256 2.94 63.65 51.60
C LYS A 256 2.32 65.04 51.71
N HIS A 257 1.67 65.54 50.66
CA HIS A 257 1.04 66.86 50.68
C HIS A 257 -0.19 66.93 51.60
N ILE A 258 -1.05 65.90 51.58
CA ILE A 258 -2.22 65.81 52.47
C ILE A 258 -1.78 65.77 53.93
N LEU A 259 -0.75 64.99 54.26
CA LEU A 259 -0.23 64.92 55.63
C LEU A 259 0.31 66.29 56.08
N TYR A 260 1.02 66.99 55.21
CA TYR A 260 1.56 68.33 55.50
C TYR A 260 0.45 69.36 55.80
N LEU A 261 -0.64 69.38 55.03
CA LEU A 261 -1.78 70.29 55.25
C LEU A 261 -2.70 69.86 56.41
N GLY A 262 -2.92 68.55 56.55
CA GLY A 262 -3.88 67.98 57.50
C GLY A 262 -3.40 68.06 58.94
N MET A 263 -2.09 67.85 59.19
CA MET A 263 -1.55 67.84 60.55
C MET A 263 -1.77 69.18 61.30
N PRO A 264 -1.49 70.36 60.71
CA PRO A 264 -1.79 71.65 61.33
C PRO A 264 -3.29 71.93 61.48
N ALA A 265 -4.11 71.56 60.49
CA ALA A 265 -5.56 71.75 60.55
C ALA A 265 -6.20 70.93 61.67
N ILE A 266 -5.78 69.67 61.85
CA ILE A 266 -6.21 68.80 62.95
C ILE A 266 -5.78 69.37 64.29
N ALA A 267 -4.54 69.88 64.40
CA ALA A 267 -4.07 70.52 65.63
C ALA A 267 -4.91 71.75 66.00
N LYS A 268 -5.20 72.63 65.03
CA LYS A 268 -6.04 73.81 65.23
C LYS A 268 -7.49 73.47 65.54
N PHE A 269 -8.05 72.44 64.89
CA PHE A 269 -9.39 71.94 65.20
C PHE A 269 -9.48 71.42 66.63
N LYS A 270 -8.47 70.66 67.11
CA LYS A 270 -8.42 70.20 68.51
C LYS A 270 -8.38 71.37 69.49
N GLN A 271 -7.62 72.43 69.18
CA GLN A 271 -7.57 73.66 70.00
C GLN A 271 -8.91 74.39 70.02
N LEU A 272 -9.50 74.67 68.84
CA LEU A 272 -10.80 75.34 68.73
C LEU A 272 -11.92 74.55 69.38
N ASN A 273 -11.91 73.22 69.27
CA ASN A 273 -12.90 72.37 69.92
C ASN A 273 -12.78 72.45 71.45
N TYR A 274 -11.55 72.49 71.98
CA TYR A 274 -11.31 72.70 73.41
C TYR A 274 -11.79 74.09 73.87
N GLU A 275 -11.50 75.15 73.12
CA GLU A 275 -11.99 76.51 73.38
C GLU A 275 -13.51 76.60 73.30
N PHE A 276 -14.14 75.96 72.31
CA PHE A 276 -15.58 75.90 72.15
C PHE A 276 -16.24 75.20 73.34
N LEU A 277 -15.73 74.04 73.77
CA LEU A 277 -16.22 73.34 74.95
C LEU A 277 -16.09 74.20 76.22
N GLN A 278 -14.99 74.95 76.36
CA GLN A 278 -14.84 75.90 77.47
C GLN A 278 -15.87 77.04 77.39
N LEU A 279 -16.06 77.66 76.22
CA LEU A 279 -17.04 78.73 76.01
C LEU A 279 -18.47 78.25 76.22
N GLU A 280 -18.81 77.06 75.73
CA GLU A 280 -20.12 76.44 75.92
C GLU A 280 -20.37 76.16 77.42
N SER A 281 -19.36 75.68 78.16
CA SER A 281 -19.50 75.50 79.61
C SER A 281 -19.74 76.84 80.35
N LYS A 282 -19.06 77.92 79.93
CA LYS A 282 -19.25 79.27 80.48
C LYS A 282 -20.60 79.86 80.08
N SER A 283 -21.03 79.67 78.84
CA SER A 283 -22.31 80.17 78.33
C SER A 283 -23.49 79.44 78.96
N ARG A 284 -23.41 78.11 79.13
CA ARG A 284 -24.41 77.32 79.87
C ARG A 284 -24.53 77.78 81.31
N LYS A 285 -23.41 78.04 82.01
CA LYS A 285 -23.43 78.60 83.38
C LYS A 285 -24.05 80.01 83.41
N ASN A 286 -23.68 80.89 82.48
CA ASN A 286 -24.26 82.24 82.37
C ASN A 286 -25.73 82.22 82.00
N LEU A 287 -26.15 81.33 81.10
CA LEU A 287 -27.54 81.14 80.70
C LEU A 287 -28.33 80.60 81.89
N GLN A 288 -27.83 79.61 82.62
CA GLN A 288 -28.48 79.11 83.84
C GLN A 288 -28.62 80.24 84.88
N ALA A 289 -27.60 81.07 85.09
CA ALA A 289 -27.70 82.23 85.97
C ALA A 289 -28.74 83.26 85.47
N LYS A 290 -28.78 83.55 84.17
CA LYS A 290 -29.79 84.46 83.58
C LYS A 290 -31.19 83.88 83.57
N ILE A 291 -31.36 82.57 83.37
CA ILE A 291 -32.63 81.85 83.47
C ILE A 291 -33.10 81.86 84.92
N GLN A 292 -32.22 81.66 85.90
CA GLN A 292 -32.57 81.83 87.31
C GLN A 292 -33.07 83.26 87.61
N ILE A 293 -32.42 84.28 87.04
CA ILE A 293 -32.87 85.68 87.13
C ILE A 293 -34.18 85.94 86.37
N LEU A 294 -34.39 85.35 85.20
CA LEU A 294 -35.62 85.56 84.42
C LEU A 294 -36.80 84.77 84.99
N ASN A 295 -36.55 83.60 85.57
CA ASN A 295 -37.55 82.81 86.26
C ASN A 295 -37.99 83.49 87.56
N SER A 296 -37.15 84.29 88.21
CA SER A 296 -37.59 85.16 89.32
C SER A 296 -38.43 86.36 88.85
N LEU A 297 -38.46 86.66 87.54
CA LEU A 297 -39.13 87.85 86.98
C LEU A 297 -40.38 87.56 86.15
N LYS A 298 -40.71 86.30 85.81
CA LYS A 298 -41.84 85.99 84.90
C LYS A 298 -43.05 85.35 85.59
N LYS A 299 -44.22 85.97 85.41
CA LYS A 299 -45.55 85.33 85.50
C LYS A 299 -46.04 84.94 84.09
N PRO A 300 -46.81 83.84 83.92
CA PRO A 300 -47.05 83.24 82.60
C PRO A 300 -48.37 83.67 81.96
N VAL A 301 -48.37 83.88 80.64
CA VAL A 301 -49.57 83.77 79.77
C VAL A 301 -49.16 83.15 78.42
N VAL A 302 -50.07 82.37 77.84
CA VAL A 302 -49.87 81.25 76.92
C VAL A 302 -50.65 81.46 75.59
N THR A 303 -50.10 80.88 74.51
CA THR A 303 -50.73 80.30 73.27
C THR A 303 -51.21 81.14 72.06
N GLY A 304 -50.85 80.65 70.85
CA GLY A 304 -51.64 80.74 69.60
C GLY A 304 -50.97 80.25 68.28
N PRO A 305 -51.70 79.71 67.24
CA PRO A 305 -51.31 78.63 66.28
C PRO A 305 -51.45 78.94 64.71
N PRO A 306 -51.35 77.95 63.73
CA PRO A 306 -50.91 78.12 62.30
C PRO A 306 -51.90 77.83 61.09
N VAL A 307 -51.37 77.63 59.84
CA VAL A 307 -51.89 77.86 58.42
C VAL A 307 -52.11 76.59 57.50
N VAL A 308 -52.81 76.69 56.33
CA VAL A 308 -53.26 75.62 55.34
C VAL A 308 -52.78 75.82 53.83
N LYS A 309 -52.88 74.81 52.92
CA LYS A 309 -52.43 74.69 51.47
C LYS A 309 -53.54 74.29 50.40
N VAL A 310 -53.31 74.44 49.06
CA VAL A 310 -54.22 74.16 47.87
C VAL A 310 -53.53 73.43 46.64
N ARG A 311 -54.28 72.89 45.64
CA ARG A 311 -53.92 72.07 44.40
C ARG A 311 -54.52 72.60 43.03
N GLU A 312 -54.06 72.10 41.85
CA GLU A 312 -54.43 72.45 40.42
C GLU A 312 -54.97 71.28 39.50
N ILE A 313 -55.48 71.56 38.26
CA ILE A 313 -56.25 70.71 37.27
C ILE A 313 -55.71 70.78 35.78
N LEU A 314 -56.03 69.79 34.90
CA LEU A 314 -55.63 69.53 33.48
C LEU A 314 -56.82 69.54 32.44
N ALA A 315 -56.59 69.63 31.11
CA ALA A 315 -57.62 69.53 30.03
C ALA A 315 -57.18 68.90 28.66
N ASP A 316 -58.18 68.45 27.85
CA ASP A 316 -58.24 67.46 26.72
C ASP A 316 -58.09 67.97 25.24
N PRO A 317 -57.84 67.09 24.21
CA PRO A 317 -57.48 67.48 22.84
C PRO A 317 -58.26 66.79 21.68
N LYS A 318 -59.21 67.46 20.99
CA LYS A 318 -59.71 67.08 19.62
C LYS A 318 -60.35 68.25 18.85
N ARG A 319 -59.58 69.11 18.15
CA ARG A 319 -60.17 70.28 17.44
C ARG A 319 -59.81 70.51 15.95
N TYR A 320 -58.89 69.80 15.28
CA TYR A 320 -58.55 70.18 13.88
C TYR A 320 -58.26 69.02 12.93
N VAL A 321 -59.01 68.95 11.81
CA VAL A 321 -58.68 68.19 10.60
C VAL A 321 -58.79 69.15 9.40
N ARG A 322 -57.66 69.46 8.77
CA ARG A 322 -57.53 70.08 7.43
C ARG A 322 -56.44 69.31 6.68
N GLU A 323 -56.68 68.94 5.42
CA GLU A 323 -55.64 68.35 4.58
C GLU A 323 -54.55 69.41 4.32
N THR A 324 -53.34 69.14 4.79
CA THR A 324 -52.18 70.02 4.68
C THR A 324 -51.35 69.62 3.47
N GLU A 325 -50.46 70.50 2.99
CA GLU A 325 -49.48 70.19 1.92
C GLU A 325 -48.69 68.91 2.20
N SER A 326 -48.48 68.60 3.49
CA SER A 326 -47.89 67.35 3.96
C SER A 326 -48.67 66.09 3.56
N MET A 327 -50.00 66.17 3.46
CA MET A 327 -50.84 65.04 3.02
C MET A 327 -50.74 64.84 1.50
N HIS A 328 -50.57 65.93 0.73
CA HIS A 328 -50.35 65.85 -0.72
C HIS A 328 -48.98 65.26 -1.06
N THR A 329 -47.91 65.68 -0.38
CA THR A 329 -46.58 65.08 -0.55
C THR A 329 -46.58 63.60 -0.17
N LEU A 330 -47.30 63.22 0.88
CA LEU A 330 -47.47 61.82 1.29
C LEU A 330 -48.23 60.99 0.23
N LYS A 331 -49.19 61.59 -0.47
CA LYS A 331 -49.92 60.93 -1.57
C LYS A 331 -49.04 60.70 -2.80
N VAL A 332 -48.18 61.66 -3.15
CA VAL A 332 -47.19 61.50 -4.23
C VAL A 332 -46.15 60.43 -3.88
N GLN A 333 -45.68 60.42 -2.63
CA GLN A 333 -44.76 59.38 -2.13
C GLN A 333 -45.42 58.00 -2.13
N LEU A 334 -46.70 57.88 -1.77
CA LEU A 334 -47.44 56.63 -1.83
C LEU A 334 -47.56 56.09 -3.27
N LEU A 335 -47.81 56.95 -4.26
CA LEU A 335 -47.85 56.55 -5.67
C LEU A 335 -46.47 56.07 -6.18
N ALA A 336 -45.39 56.73 -5.75
CA ALA A 336 -44.03 56.29 -6.07
C ALA A 336 -43.72 54.92 -5.43
N ILE A 337 -44.09 54.74 -4.17
CA ILE A 337 -43.95 53.46 -3.45
C ILE A 337 -44.75 52.37 -4.16
N GLU A 338 -46.00 52.63 -4.56
CA GLU A 338 -46.84 51.67 -5.28
C GLU A 338 -46.21 51.25 -6.63
N LYS A 339 -45.62 52.20 -7.37
CA LYS A 339 -44.88 51.91 -8.61
C LYS A 339 -43.66 51.02 -8.35
N THR A 340 -42.90 51.29 -7.28
CA THR A 340 -41.75 50.44 -6.90
C THR A 340 -42.18 49.04 -6.47
N ILE A 341 -43.31 48.90 -5.75
CA ILE A 341 -43.86 47.61 -5.34
C ILE A 341 -44.31 46.80 -6.57
N LYS A 342 -44.97 47.44 -7.56
CA LYS A 342 -45.34 46.78 -8.82
C LYS A 342 -44.11 46.32 -9.60
N ASN A 343 -43.08 47.13 -9.68
CA ASN A 343 -41.81 46.76 -10.32
C ASN A 343 -41.12 45.59 -9.60
N LEU A 344 -41.06 45.61 -8.27
CA LEU A 344 -40.50 44.52 -7.46
C LEU A 344 -41.28 43.22 -7.63
N LYS A 345 -42.61 43.29 -7.74
CA LYS A 345 -43.47 42.12 -8.00
C LYS A 345 -43.17 41.49 -9.37
N LEU A 346 -42.95 42.32 -10.41
CA LEU A 346 -42.63 41.84 -11.75
C LEU A 346 -41.21 41.24 -11.84
N THR A 347 -40.21 41.88 -11.22
CA THR A 347 -38.80 41.41 -11.30
C THR A 347 -38.55 40.15 -10.48
N THR A 348 -39.26 39.96 -9.37
CA THR A 348 -39.05 38.82 -8.48
C THR A 348 -40.06 37.69 -8.66
N LEU A 349 -41.11 37.89 -9.46
CA LEU A 349 -42.19 36.91 -9.72
C LEU A 349 -42.75 36.28 -8.43
N CYS A 350 -42.89 37.09 -7.37
CA CYS A 350 -43.40 36.65 -6.06
C CYS A 350 -44.85 37.13 -5.86
N SER A 351 -45.69 36.28 -5.28
CA SER A 351 -47.08 36.61 -4.94
C SER A 351 -47.20 37.30 -3.57
N GLN A 352 -46.26 37.02 -2.65
CA GLN A 352 -46.23 37.58 -1.29
C GLN A 352 -44.96 38.39 -1.03
N ALA A 353 -45.09 39.51 -0.31
CA ALA A 353 -43.96 40.41 -0.02
C ALA A 353 -42.87 39.77 0.86
N LYS A 354 -43.23 38.79 1.71
CA LYS A 354 -42.29 38.08 2.59
C LYS A 354 -41.28 37.22 1.82
N GLU A 355 -41.62 36.78 0.62
CA GLU A 355 -40.79 35.90 -0.20
C GLU A 355 -39.75 36.65 -1.04
N ILE A 356 -39.88 37.97 -1.17
CA ILE A 356 -39.02 38.81 -2.02
C ILE A 356 -37.57 38.75 -1.54
N TYR A 357 -37.32 38.99 -0.26
CA TYR A 357 -35.94 39.07 0.26
C TYR A 357 -35.19 37.72 0.24
N PRO A 358 -35.76 36.59 0.71
CA PRO A 358 -35.09 35.29 0.62
C PRO A 358 -34.75 34.88 -0.82
N ARG A 359 -35.65 35.19 -1.77
CA ARG A 359 -35.48 34.79 -3.17
C ARG A 359 -34.47 35.67 -3.89
N ILE A 360 -34.45 36.98 -3.64
CA ILE A 360 -33.39 37.89 -4.10
C ILE A 360 -32.03 37.43 -3.54
N LYS A 361 -31.96 37.09 -2.26
CA LYS A 361 -30.71 36.62 -1.63
C LYS A 361 -30.21 35.33 -2.28
N SER A 362 -31.08 34.33 -2.48
CA SER A 362 -30.71 33.07 -3.17
C SER A 362 -30.28 33.33 -4.61
N LYS A 363 -31.01 34.16 -5.36
CA LYS A 363 -30.67 34.50 -6.74
C LYS A 363 -29.36 35.28 -6.85
N PHE A 364 -29.09 36.17 -5.89
CA PHE A 364 -27.82 36.88 -5.81
C PHE A 364 -26.67 35.92 -5.52
N GLU A 365 -26.82 35.01 -4.55
CA GLU A 365 -25.81 33.98 -4.24
C GLU A 365 -25.56 33.03 -5.42
N GLU A 366 -26.62 32.60 -6.12
CA GLU A 366 -26.54 31.82 -7.36
C GLU A 366 -25.79 32.58 -8.46
N ASN A 367 -26.10 33.87 -8.65
CA ASN A 367 -25.46 34.70 -9.67
C ASN A 367 -23.97 34.94 -9.35
N VAL A 368 -23.61 35.20 -8.09
CA VAL A 368 -22.21 35.31 -7.66
C VAL A 368 -21.45 34.01 -7.90
N LYS A 369 -22.06 32.85 -7.64
CA LYS A 369 -21.46 31.54 -7.95
C LYS A 369 -21.30 31.35 -9.46
N LEU A 370 -22.28 31.77 -10.27
CA LEU A 370 -22.19 31.70 -11.72
C LEU A 370 -21.08 32.61 -12.26
N CYS A 371 -21.00 33.87 -11.83
CA CYS A 371 -19.91 34.78 -12.21
C CYS A 371 -18.53 34.17 -11.92
N ARG A 372 -18.33 33.61 -10.71
CA ARG A 372 -17.07 32.93 -10.37
C ARG A 372 -16.76 31.73 -11.26
N LYS A 373 -17.78 30.94 -11.64
CA LYS A 373 -17.60 29.82 -12.58
C LYS A 373 -17.22 30.34 -13.96
N THR A 374 -17.91 31.35 -14.47
CA THR A 374 -17.61 31.98 -15.76
C THR A 374 -16.18 32.55 -15.79
N ASP A 375 -15.74 33.22 -14.72
CA ASP A 375 -14.37 33.74 -14.60
C ASP A 375 -13.33 32.62 -14.58
N HIS A 376 -13.61 31.54 -13.85
CA HIS A 376 -12.74 30.36 -13.82
C HIS A 376 -12.64 29.69 -15.19
N ASP A 377 -13.76 29.52 -15.89
CA ASP A 377 -13.82 28.94 -17.23
C ASP A 377 -13.07 29.82 -18.23
N TRP A 378 -13.18 31.15 -18.10
CA TRP A 378 -12.45 32.11 -18.91
C TRP A 378 -10.93 32.00 -18.68
N GLN A 379 -10.48 31.93 -17.43
CA GLN A 379 -9.06 31.73 -17.08
C GLN A 379 -8.53 30.39 -17.60
N CYS A 380 -9.31 29.31 -17.48
CA CYS A 380 -8.97 28.00 -18.02
C CYS A 380 -8.83 28.03 -19.55
N LYS A 381 -9.76 28.70 -20.25
CA LYS A 381 -9.69 28.88 -21.70
C LYS A 381 -8.45 29.68 -22.11
N GLN A 382 -8.11 30.73 -21.37
CA GLN A 382 -6.92 31.53 -21.63
C GLN A 382 -5.64 30.70 -21.41
N MET A 383 -5.57 29.88 -20.36
CA MET A 383 -4.45 28.96 -20.12
C MET A 383 -4.32 27.91 -21.23
N LEU A 384 -5.44 27.36 -21.70
CA LEU A 384 -5.41 26.42 -22.84
C LEU A 384 -4.91 27.09 -24.12
N HIS A 385 -5.30 28.34 -24.35
CA HIS A 385 -4.81 29.11 -25.49
C HIS A 385 -3.30 29.34 -25.41
N THR A 386 -2.77 29.76 -24.25
CA THR A 386 -1.32 29.95 -24.08
C THR A 386 -0.56 28.63 -24.21
N LYS A 387 -1.07 27.53 -23.65
CA LYS A 387 -0.48 26.19 -23.83
C LYS A 387 -0.46 25.77 -25.30
N LYS A 388 -1.54 26.01 -26.05
CA LYS A 388 -1.59 25.72 -27.49
C LYS A 388 -0.55 26.53 -28.25
N GLN A 389 -0.40 27.82 -27.92
CA GLN A 389 0.63 28.67 -28.53
C GLN A 389 2.04 28.17 -28.21
N CYS A 390 2.34 27.84 -26.95
CA CYS A 390 3.64 27.28 -26.57
C CYS A 390 3.91 25.92 -27.25
N ALA A 391 2.91 25.05 -27.36
CA ALA A 391 3.01 23.78 -28.05
C ALA A 391 3.24 23.95 -29.55
N SER A 392 2.57 24.92 -30.19
CA SER A 392 2.82 25.29 -31.59
C SER A 392 4.25 25.79 -31.76
N MET A 393 4.72 26.71 -30.92
CA MET A 393 6.10 27.21 -30.96
C MET A 393 7.13 26.09 -30.75
N LEU A 394 6.86 25.16 -29.83
CA LEU A 394 7.70 23.96 -29.63
C LEU A 394 7.67 23.04 -30.84
N SER A 395 6.50 22.81 -31.44
CA SER A 395 6.37 22.04 -32.68
C SER A 395 7.16 22.68 -33.80
N ASP A 396 7.05 23.99 -33.98
CA ASP A 396 7.78 24.73 -35.01
C ASP A 396 9.29 24.71 -34.76
N LEU A 397 9.72 24.83 -33.49
CA LEU A 397 11.11 24.66 -33.10
C LEU A 397 11.60 23.22 -33.33
N LEU A 398 10.80 22.19 -33.06
CA LEU A 398 11.19 20.80 -33.29
C LEU A 398 11.26 20.48 -34.78
N ILE A 399 10.34 21.00 -35.60
CA ILE A 399 10.37 20.88 -37.05
C ILE A 399 11.64 21.55 -37.61
N ASN A 400 11.99 22.73 -37.09
CA ASN A 400 13.17 23.47 -37.52
C ASN A 400 14.49 22.96 -36.91
N ASN A 401 14.45 22.15 -35.83
CA ASN A 401 15.60 21.51 -35.19
C ASN A 401 15.67 20.00 -35.46
N LEU A 402 14.96 19.48 -36.47
CA LEU A 402 15.17 18.12 -36.94
C LEU A 402 16.60 18.03 -37.51
N SER A 403 17.50 17.45 -36.73
CA SER A 403 18.84 17.12 -37.18
C SER A 403 18.75 16.14 -38.35
N GLU A 404 19.60 16.31 -39.37
CA GLU A 404 19.70 15.39 -40.51
C GLU A 404 19.86 13.93 -40.06
N GLU A 405 20.51 13.70 -38.91
CA GLU A 405 20.63 12.39 -38.29
C GLU A 405 19.30 11.74 -37.86
N GLU A 406 18.32 12.54 -37.43
CA GLU A 406 17.01 12.02 -37.02
C GLU A 406 16.14 11.72 -38.24
N ILE A 407 16.30 12.50 -39.32
CA ILE A 407 15.68 12.21 -40.62
C ILE A 407 16.27 10.90 -41.18
N ASN A 408 17.60 10.75 -41.19
CA ASN A 408 18.27 9.52 -41.62
C ASN A 408 17.86 8.32 -40.76
N ARG A 409 17.65 8.52 -39.45
CA ARG A 409 17.14 7.47 -38.55
C ARG A 409 15.71 7.06 -38.92
N LEU A 410 14.82 8.02 -39.20
CA LEU A 410 13.44 7.75 -39.59
C LEU A 410 13.37 7.03 -40.94
N GLU A 411 14.15 7.46 -41.92
CA GLU A 411 14.28 6.78 -43.22
C GLU A 411 14.80 5.35 -43.05
N ARG A 412 15.83 5.16 -42.20
CA ARG A 412 16.34 3.82 -41.89
C ARG A 412 15.29 2.93 -41.24
N ILE A 413 14.44 3.48 -40.37
CA ILE A 413 13.33 2.74 -39.77
C ILE A 413 12.31 2.32 -40.85
N GLU A 414 12.02 3.18 -41.83
CA GLU A 414 11.15 2.81 -42.94
C GLU A 414 11.74 1.74 -43.85
N GLU A 415 13.03 1.80 -44.15
CA GLU A 415 13.74 0.75 -44.88
C GLU A 415 13.69 -0.59 -44.15
N LEU A 416 13.95 -0.58 -42.84
CA LEU A 416 13.89 -1.79 -42.00
C LEU A 416 12.47 -2.36 -41.96
N LYS A 417 11.43 -1.50 -41.93
CA LYS A 417 10.04 -1.96 -42.03
C LYS A 417 9.73 -2.60 -43.38
N LYS A 418 10.29 -2.09 -44.47
CA LYS A 418 10.14 -2.69 -45.82
C LYS A 418 10.84 -4.04 -45.90
N LEU A 419 12.07 -4.15 -45.39
CA LEU A 419 12.81 -5.40 -45.32
C LEU A 419 12.08 -6.46 -44.50
N LEU A 420 11.59 -6.09 -43.31
CA LEU A 420 10.83 -7.00 -42.45
C LEU A 420 9.56 -7.51 -43.14
N LYS A 421 8.85 -6.65 -43.88
CA LYS A 421 7.70 -7.09 -44.68
C LYS A 421 8.09 -8.10 -45.74
N SER A 422 9.16 -7.85 -46.49
CA SER A 422 9.63 -8.81 -47.51
C SER A 422 10.12 -10.14 -46.90
N GLU A 423 10.73 -10.11 -45.71
CA GLU A 423 11.11 -11.33 -44.99
C GLU A 423 9.89 -12.11 -44.52
N ASN A 424 8.88 -11.43 -43.97
CA ASN A 424 7.62 -12.07 -43.57
C ASN A 424 6.89 -12.71 -44.77
N GLU A 425 6.81 -12.01 -45.90
CA GLU A 425 6.23 -12.56 -47.14
C GLU A 425 6.99 -13.82 -47.58
N PHE A 426 8.32 -13.80 -47.53
CA PHE A 426 9.15 -14.97 -47.84
C PHE A 426 8.97 -16.13 -46.83
N GLU A 427 8.79 -15.83 -45.54
CA GLU A 427 8.47 -16.85 -44.53
C GLU A 427 7.10 -17.49 -44.77
N GLU A 428 6.08 -16.69 -45.10
CA GLU A 428 4.74 -17.18 -45.43
C GLU A 428 4.76 -18.08 -46.66
N GLU A 429 5.47 -17.68 -47.71
CA GLU A 429 5.68 -18.50 -48.91
C GLU A 429 6.36 -19.83 -48.56
N ASN A 430 7.43 -19.82 -47.76
CA ASN A 430 8.12 -21.04 -47.35
C ASN A 430 7.25 -21.96 -46.48
N VAL A 431 6.47 -21.40 -45.55
CA VAL A 431 5.55 -22.18 -44.71
C VAL A 431 4.49 -22.83 -45.60
N SER A 432 3.95 -22.10 -46.57
CA SER A 432 2.99 -22.65 -47.54
C SER A 432 3.61 -23.78 -48.37
N TYR A 433 4.85 -23.62 -48.81
CA TYR A 433 5.60 -24.65 -49.54
C TYR A 433 5.82 -25.91 -48.70
N ILE A 434 6.21 -25.77 -47.43
CA ILE A 434 6.41 -26.90 -46.51
C ILE A 434 5.09 -27.62 -46.25
N ARG A 435 3.99 -26.89 -46.04
CA ARG A 435 2.65 -27.48 -45.86
C ARG A 435 2.23 -28.29 -47.09
N ASN A 436 2.31 -27.68 -48.28
CA ASN A 436 2.00 -28.36 -49.54
C ASN A 436 2.85 -29.62 -49.75
N ARG A 437 4.15 -29.54 -49.44
CA ARG A 437 5.06 -30.70 -49.52
C ARG A 437 4.70 -31.79 -48.50
N ALA A 438 4.33 -31.42 -47.28
CA ALA A 438 3.91 -32.36 -46.26
C ALA A 438 2.60 -33.07 -46.66
N ASP A 439 1.62 -32.32 -47.19
CA ASP A 439 0.36 -32.86 -47.70
C ASP A 439 0.61 -33.86 -48.83
N LEU A 440 1.48 -33.52 -49.79
CA LEU A 440 1.89 -34.44 -50.86
C LEU A 440 2.55 -35.72 -50.32
N TYR A 441 3.39 -35.61 -49.28
CA TYR A 441 4.04 -36.77 -48.65
C TYR A 441 3.03 -37.69 -47.95
N VAL A 442 2.04 -37.09 -47.26
CA VAL A 442 0.94 -37.84 -46.63
C VAL A 442 0.08 -38.53 -47.69
N MET A 443 -0.30 -37.83 -48.75
CA MET A 443 -1.06 -38.40 -49.87
C MET A 443 -0.30 -39.56 -50.51
N LEU A 444 0.99 -39.39 -50.81
CA LEU A 444 1.83 -40.45 -51.38
C LEU A 444 1.91 -41.67 -50.45
N ARG A 445 2.06 -41.45 -49.14
CA ARG A 445 2.04 -42.53 -48.16
C ARG A 445 0.71 -43.28 -48.11
N LEU A 446 -0.42 -42.56 -48.12
CA LEU A 446 -1.76 -43.16 -48.15
C LEU A 446 -1.97 -43.97 -49.42
N PHE A 447 -1.55 -43.46 -50.58
CA PHE A 447 -1.63 -44.22 -51.84
C PHE A 447 -0.80 -45.50 -51.80
N LEU A 448 0.41 -45.45 -51.26
CA LEU A 448 1.24 -46.66 -51.13
C LEU A 448 0.67 -47.64 -50.10
N TRP A 449 0.07 -47.16 -49.02
CA TRP A 449 -0.66 -48.00 -48.08
C TRP A 449 -1.84 -48.71 -48.74
N ASN A 450 -2.66 -47.97 -49.50
CA ASN A 450 -3.76 -48.54 -50.26
C ASN A 450 -3.29 -49.62 -51.25
N LEU A 451 -2.20 -49.36 -51.99
CA LEU A 451 -1.62 -50.34 -52.91
C LEU A 451 -1.10 -51.58 -52.17
N MET A 452 -0.53 -51.42 -50.98
CA MET A 452 -0.04 -52.55 -50.19
C MET A 452 -1.19 -53.39 -49.65
N GLU A 453 -2.28 -52.75 -49.24
CA GLU A 453 -3.50 -53.42 -48.82
C GLU A 453 -4.15 -54.22 -49.96
N VAL A 454 -4.19 -53.67 -51.17
CA VAL A 454 -4.65 -54.41 -52.37
C VAL A 454 -3.77 -55.64 -52.63
N LEU A 455 -2.46 -55.53 -52.39
CA LEU A 455 -1.50 -56.61 -52.62
C LEU A 455 -1.28 -57.53 -51.40
N ARG A 456 -2.09 -57.39 -50.35
CA ARG A 456 -1.94 -58.06 -49.05
C ARG A 456 -1.92 -59.59 -49.11
N HIS A 457 -2.44 -60.18 -50.18
CA HIS A 457 -2.52 -61.63 -50.36
C HIS A 457 -1.32 -62.23 -51.10
N ILE A 458 -0.39 -61.40 -51.58
CA ILE A 458 0.77 -61.83 -52.38
C ILE A 458 2.00 -61.98 -51.46
N ASP A 459 2.69 -63.13 -51.54
CA ASP A 459 3.87 -63.48 -50.74
C ASP A 459 3.60 -63.74 -49.23
N ARG A 460 2.68 -64.66 -48.93
CA ARG A 460 2.43 -65.12 -47.55
C ARG A 460 3.55 -66.05 -47.07
N SER A 461 4.31 -65.60 -46.09
CA SER A 461 4.84 -66.48 -45.04
C SER A 461 3.82 -66.48 -43.90
N PRO A 462 3.45 -67.62 -43.31
CA PRO A 462 2.62 -67.64 -42.11
C PRO A 462 3.43 -67.01 -40.98
N LYS A 463 3.32 -65.70 -40.79
CA LYS A 463 3.84 -65.04 -39.60
C LYS A 463 2.91 -65.43 -38.46
N GLN A 464 3.36 -66.33 -37.59
CA GLN A 464 2.75 -66.50 -36.28
C GLN A 464 2.90 -65.16 -35.56
N VAL A 465 1.82 -64.39 -35.49
CA VAL A 465 1.78 -63.21 -34.64
C VAL A 465 1.75 -63.76 -33.22
N HIS A 466 2.92 -63.84 -32.59
CA HIS A 466 3.01 -64.24 -31.19
C HIS A 466 2.34 -63.16 -30.37
N ARG A 467 1.13 -63.44 -29.88
CA ARG A 467 0.44 -62.53 -28.98
C ARG A 467 0.91 -62.82 -27.57
N ASP A 468 1.42 -61.79 -26.90
CA ASP A 468 1.69 -61.89 -25.47
C ASP A 468 0.36 -62.00 -24.72
N TYR A 469 -0.03 -63.23 -24.40
CA TYR A 469 -1.22 -63.49 -23.60
C TYR A 469 -0.98 -63.02 -22.16
N PRO A 470 -1.85 -62.16 -21.59
CA PRO A 470 -1.66 -61.58 -20.27
C PRO A 470 -1.76 -62.60 -19.13
N ASN A 471 -2.29 -63.80 -19.38
CA ASN A 471 -2.49 -64.82 -18.35
C ASN A 471 -2.00 -66.21 -18.82
N SER A 472 -1.41 -67.01 -17.91
CA SER A 472 -0.78 -68.31 -18.25
C SER A 472 -1.79 -69.34 -18.76
N TYR A 473 -3.04 -69.29 -18.29
CA TYR A 473 -4.13 -70.18 -18.74
C TYR A 473 -4.48 -70.02 -20.22
N LEU A 474 -4.29 -68.83 -20.81
CA LEU A 474 -4.52 -68.57 -22.23
C LEU A 474 -3.36 -69.05 -23.13
N ARG A 475 -2.24 -69.50 -22.54
CA ARG A 475 -1.14 -70.14 -23.27
C ARG A 475 -1.37 -71.63 -23.53
N LEU A 476 -2.43 -72.22 -22.98
CA LEU A 476 -2.76 -73.63 -23.19
C LEU A 476 -3.01 -73.90 -24.69
N PRO A 477 -2.53 -75.03 -25.25
CA PRO A 477 -2.54 -75.28 -26.68
C PRO A 477 -3.94 -75.14 -27.30
N LEU A 478 -5.00 -75.57 -26.63
CA LEU A 478 -6.37 -75.56 -27.18
C LEU A 478 -7.06 -74.18 -27.09
N LEU A 479 -6.50 -73.23 -26.34
CA LEU A 479 -7.04 -71.88 -26.11
C LEU A 479 -6.26 -70.79 -26.84
N LYS A 480 -5.23 -71.16 -27.61
CA LYS A 480 -4.49 -70.20 -28.44
C LYS A 480 -5.35 -69.78 -29.62
N PHE A 481 -5.80 -68.52 -29.58
CA PHE A 481 -6.49 -67.87 -30.70
C PHE A 481 -5.65 -67.86 -32.00
N GLU A 482 -4.34 -68.09 -31.92
CA GLU A 482 -3.43 -68.27 -33.06
C GLU A 482 -3.67 -69.55 -33.88
N LEU A 483 -4.41 -70.54 -33.34
CA LEU A 483 -4.66 -71.83 -34.00
C LEU A 483 -5.93 -71.86 -34.85
N TYR A 484 -6.82 -70.86 -34.72
CA TYR A 484 -8.00 -70.77 -35.59
C TYR A 484 -7.58 -70.17 -36.94
N HIS A 485 -7.69 -70.95 -38.01
CA HIS A 485 -7.48 -70.48 -39.38
C HIS A 485 -8.64 -69.56 -39.83
N THR A 486 -8.69 -68.33 -39.32
CA THR A 486 -9.63 -67.33 -39.82
C THR A 486 -9.12 -66.79 -41.15
N TYR A 487 -9.86 -67.03 -42.23
CA TYR A 487 -9.53 -66.50 -43.57
C TYR A 487 -9.53 -64.96 -43.62
N ALA A 488 -10.30 -64.30 -42.75
CA ALA A 488 -10.27 -62.86 -42.55
C ALA A 488 -9.14 -62.47 -41.59
N VAL A 489 -8.11 -61.79 -42.11
CA VAL A 489 -6.96 -61.34 -41.33
C VAL A 489 -7.15 -59.85 -40.99
N PRO A 490 -6.81 -59.37 -39.78
CA PRO A 490 -6.83 -57.94 -39.44
C PRO A 490 -5.68 -57.17 -40.11
N PRO A 491 -5.88 -55.93 -40.58
CA PRO A 491 -4.85 -55.15 -41.28
C PRO A 491 -3.55 -55.07 -40.46
N GLU A 492 -2.40 -55.19 -41.13
CA GLU A 492 -1.08 -55.12 -40.47
C GLU A 492 -0.77 -53.66 -40.04
N LEU A 493 0.04 -53.51 -38.99
CA LEU A 493 0.60 -52.20 -38.62
C LEU A 493 1.64 -51.81 -39.69
N TYR A 494 1.23 -50.98 -40.64
CA TYR A 494 2.10 -50.60 -41.76
C TYR A 494 3.31 -49.78 -41.28
N PRO A 495 4.53 -50.07 -41.79
CA PRO A 495 5.70 -49.27 -41.49
C PRO A 495 5.48 -47.82 -41.96
N THR A 496 6.01 -46.85 -41.22
CA THR A 496 5.80 -45.42 -41.51
C THR A 496 6.72 -44.86 -42.61
N ASN A 497 7.78 -45.59 -42.96
CA ASN A 497 8.81 -45.13 -43.90
C ASN A 497 8.46 -45.49 -45.35
N ILE A 498 8.33 -44.47 -46.21
CA ILE A 498 7.91 -44.59 -47.62
C ILE A 498 8.82 -45.50 -48.44
N ASP A 499 10.13 -45.45 -48.25
CA ASP A 499 11.07 -46.25 -49.04
C ASP A 499 10.91 -47.74 -48.75
N VAL A 500 10.66 -48.08 -47.48
CA VAL A 500 10.41 -49.47 -47.05
C VAL A 500 9.10 -49.97 -47.63
N ILE A 501 8.04 -49.15 -47.60
CA ILE A 501 6.74 -49.46 -48.21
C ILE A 501 6.91 -49.69 -49.72
N MET A 502 7.64 -48.81 -50.40
CA MET A 502 7.91 -48.88 -51.84
C MET A 502 8.71 -50.13 -52.22
N HIS A 503 9.73 -50.50 -51.45
CA HIS A 503 10.50 -51.72 -51.68
C HIS A 503 9.66 -52.99 -51.50
N LEU A 504 8.79 -53.02 -50.47
CA LEU A 504 7.86 -54.13 -50.26
C LEU A 504 6.84 -54.25 -51.40
N LEU A 505 6.29 -53.12 -51.86
CA LEU A 505 5.41 -53.05 -53.03
C LEU A 505 6.09 -53.54 -54.30
N LYS A 506 7.31 -53.07 -54.61
CA LYS A 506 8.06 -53.53 -55.78
C LYS A 506 8.28 -55.03 -55.75
N ARG A 507 8.60 -55.58 -54.57
CA ARG A 507 8.78 -57.02 -54.38
C ARG A 507 7.47 -57.79 -54.55
N SER A 508 6.36 -57.33 -53.99
CA SER A 508 5.06 -58.01 -54.10
C SER A 508 4.52 -57.96 -55.53
N VAL A 509 4.61 -56.80 -56.21
CA VAL A 509 4.26 -56.66 -57.63
C VAL A 509 5.14 -57.54 -58.51
N TYR A 510 6.46 -57.55 -58.30
CA TYR A 510 7.36 -58.42 -59.06
C TYR A 510 7.00 -59.90 -58.91
N LYS A 511 6.65 -60.34 -57.70
CA LYS A 511 6.20 -61.72 -57.45
C LYS A 511 4.84 -62.02 -58.07
N LEU A 512 3.90 -61.07 -58.02
CA LEU A 512 2.61 -61.19 -58.71
C LEU A 512 2.80 -61.35 -60.22
N MET A 513 3.63 -60.50 -60.83
CA MET A 513 3.92 -60.54 -62.26
C MET A 513 4.63 -61.85 -62.66
N LYS A 514 5.54 -62.37 -61.82
CA LYS A 514 6.16 -63.67 -62.05
C LYS A 514 5.18 -64.85 -61.92
N GLY A 515 4.18 -64.74 -61.05
CA GLY A 515 3.15 -65.75 -60.85
C GLY A 515 2.04 -65.74 -61.90
N TYR A 516 1.90 -64.65 -62.66
CA TYR A 516 0.84 -64.48 -63.64
C TYR A 516 1.20 -65.17 -64.97
N SER A 517 0.59 -66.33 -65.24
CA SER A 517 0.65 -67.01 -66.54
C SER A 517 -0.61 -66.69 -67.37
N PRO A 518 -0.51 -66.46 -68.69
CA PRO A 518 -1.67 -66.11 -69.53
C PRO A 518 -2.79 -67.18 -69.54
N LYS A 519 -2.48 -68.43 -69.17
CA LYS A 519 -3.46 -69.52 -69.02
C LYS A 519 -4.32 -69.42 -67.75
N MET A 520 -3.96 -68.54 -66.81
CA MET A 520 -4.59 -68.42 -65.49
C MET A 520 -5.84 -67.52 -65.51
N SER A 521 -5.99 -66.66 -66.52
CA SER A 521 -7.18 -65.79 -66.70
C SER A 521 -8.48 -66.59 -66.85
N ALA A 522 -8.43 -67.76 -67.52
CA ALA A 522 -9.56 -68.67 -67.68
C ALA A 522 -9.93 -69.36 -66.34
N ARG A 523 -8.94 -69.80 -65.56
CA ARG A 523 -9.11 -70.41 -64.22
C ARG A 523 -9.45 -69.41 -63.12
N LEU A 524 -9.32 -68.11 -63.38
CA LEU A 524 -9.61 -67.07 -62.39
C LEU A 524 -11.11 -67.04 -62.02
N LYS A 525 -12.01 -67.27 -62.99
CA LYS A 525 -13.45 -67.33 -62.73
C LYS A 525 -13.83 -68.56 -61.89
N GLU A 526 -13.24 -69.72 -62.19
CA GLU A 526 -13.45 -70.96 -61.45
C GLU A 526 -12.88 -70.89 -60.02
N SER A 527 -11.67 -70.35 -59.87
CA SER A 527 -11.05 -70.16 -58.55
C SER A 527 -11.75 -69.09 -57.71
N LYS A 528 -12.28 -68.02 -58.33
CA LYS A 528 -13.13 -67.03 -57.64
C LYS A 528 -14.41 -67.67 -57.11
N ASN A 529 -15.07 -68.50 -57.92
CA ASN A 529 -16.28 -69.21 -57.51
C ASN A 529 -15.98 -70.26 -56.44
N SER A 530 -14.87 -71.00 -56.56
CA SER A 530 -14.43 -71.98 -55.56
C SER A 530 -14.05 -71.32 -54.24
N TYR A 531 -13.33 -70.19 -54.27
CA TYR A 531 -13.04 -69.40 -53.07
C TYR A 531 -14.31 -68.82 -52.44
N HIS A 532 -15.24 -68.32 -53.25
CA HIS A 532 -16.51 -67.78 -52.75
C HIS A 532 -17.35 -68.88 -52.08
N LEU A 533 -17.44 -70.06 -52.67
CA LEU A 533 -18.12 -71.22 -52.08
C LEU A 533 -17.42 -71.71 -50.80
N ALA A 534 -16.09 -71.75 -50.77
CA ALA A 534 -15.32 -72.11 -49.58
C ALA A 534 -15.47 -71.06 -48.45
N PHE A 535 -15.52 -69.77 -48.80
CA PHE A 535 -15.74 -68.68 -47.86
C PHE A 535 -17.16 -68.73 -47.27
N LEU A 536 -18.17 -68.98 -48.11
CA LEU A 536 -19.55 -69.20 -47.66
C LEU A 536 -19.67 -70.44 -46.78
N ALA A 537 -18.90 -71.50 -47.04
CA ALA A 537 -18.86 -72.69 -46.17
C ALA A 537 -18.22 -72.44 -44.80
N THR A 538 -17.26 -71.50 -44.69
CA THR A 538 -16.72 -71.06 -43.39
C THR A 538 -17.63 -70.07 -42.65
N PHE A 539 -18.62 -69.50 -43.33
CA PHE A 539 -19.66 -68.70 -42.72
C PHE A 539 -20.77 -69.66 -42.28
N GLU A 540 -20.67 -70.24 -41.09
CA GLU A 540 -21.85 -70.84 -40.47
C GLU A 540 -22.89 -69.73 -40.26
N PRO A 541 -24.08 -69.80 -40.89
CA PRO A 541 -25.16 -68.90 -40.53
C PRO A 541 -25.45 -69.16 -39.05
N ARG A 542 -25.34 -68.13 -38.20
CA ARG A 542 -25.95 -68.16 -36.88
C ARG A 542 -27.36 -68.69 -37.06
N GLU A 543 -27.61 -69.90 -36.55
CA GLU A 543 -28.98 -70.41 -36.47
C GLU A 543 -29.80 -69.29 -35.84
N THR A 544 -30.77 -68.83 -36.61
CA THR A 544 -31.85 -68.00 -36.12
C THR A 544 -32.55 -68.81 -35.03
N THR A 545 -32.10 -68.65 -33.79
CA THR A 545 -32.94 -68.90 -32.63
C THR A 545 -34.14 -67.99 -32.79
N LYS A 546 -35.23 -68.61 -33.24
CA LYS A 546 -36.56 -68.02 -33.27
C LYS A 546 -36.81 -67.40 -31.90
N ASP A 547 -37.11 -66.12 -31.91
CA ASP A 547 -37.70 -65.40 -30.79
C ASP A 547 -39.10 -65.96 -30.54
N GLU A 548 -39.21 -67.09 -29.81
CA GLU A 548 -40.48 -67.50 -29.20
C GLU A 548 -40.21 -68.05 -27.78
N GLU A 549 -40.62 -67.23 -26.81
CA GLU A 549 -41.20 -67.61 -25.52
C GLU A 549 -40.50 -68.67 -24.66
N GLN A 550 -39.83 -68.22 -23.60
CA GLN A 550 -40.30 -68.51 -22.24
C GLN A 550 -39.49 -67.73 -21.19
N ASP A 551 -40.14 -66.73 -20.61
CA ASP A 551 -39.92 -66.32 -19.23
C ASP A 551 -40.07 -67.53 -18.30
N ARG A 552 -39.01 -67.88 -17.56
CA ARG A 552 -39.10 -68.29 -16.15
C ARG A 552 -37.83 -67.89 -15.38
N PRO A 553 -37.96 -67.09 -14.30
CA PRO A 553 -36.87 -66.85 -13.38
C PRO A 553 -36.77 -68.05 -12.45
N THR A 554 -35.68 -68.81 -12.54
CA THR A 554 -35.39 -69.80 -11.48
C THR A 554 -34.32 -69.19 -10.57
N MET A 555 -34.81 -68.62 -9.47
CA MET A 555 -33.99 -68.38 -8.27
C MET A 555 -33.50 -69.74 -7.77
N GLY A 556 -32.20 -69.89 -7.58
CA GLY A 556 -31.59 -71.13 -7.10
C GLY A 556 -30.08 -71.01 -6.99
N ASP A 557 -29.66 -70.49 -5.84
CA ASP A 557 -28.36 -70.55 -5.15
C ASP A 557 -27.03 -70.81 -5.89
N ASP A 558 -26.08 -69.97 -5.49
CA ASP A 558 -24.66 -70.24 -5.34
C ASP A 558 -23.86 -70.63 -6.58
N LEU A 559 -23.19 -69.61 -7.15
CA LEU A 559 -21.74 -69.58 -7.10
C LEU A 559 -21.21 -68.16 -7.30
N ILE A 560 -20.62 -67.68 -6.20
CA ILE A 560 -19.84 -66.46 -6.05
C ILE A 560 -18.73 -66.43 -7.12
N ASN A 561 -18.91 -65.67 -8.21
CA ASN A 561 -17.80 -65.00 -8.93
C ASN A 561 -18.16 -63.98 -10.05
N ASP A 562 -19.38 -63.41 -10.08
CA ASP A 562 -19.80 -62.50 -11.16
C ASP A 562 -19.70 -60.99 -10.86
N LYS A 563 -18.87 -60.56 -9.89
CA LYS A 563 -18.61 -59.12 -9.67
C LYS A 563 -17.64 -58.48 -10.67
N ALA A 564 -16.98 -59.26 -11.53
CA ALA A 564 -16.05 -58.74 -12.54
C ALA A 564 -16.70 -58.49 -13.92
N MET A 565 -17.86 -59.08 -14.21
CA MET A 565 -18.52 -58.99 -15.52
C MET A 565 -19.74 -58.06 -15.55
N ALA A 566 -20.22 -57.60 -14.38
CA ALA A 566 -21.34 -56.63 -14.29
C ALA A 566 -21.03 -55.23 -14.85
N ASN A 567 -19.74 -54.89 -15.04
CA ASN A 567 -19.29 -53.60 -15.57
C ASN A 567 -19.04 -53.60 -17.08
N ILE A 568 -19.25 -54.71 -17.79
CA ILE A 568 -19.11 -54.74 -19.25
C ILE A 568 -20.48 -54.46 -19.86
N PRO A 569 -20.71 -53.28 -20.47
CA PRO A 569 -22.02 -52.96 -21.01
C PRO A 569 -22.31 -53.85 -22.22
N ASN A 570 -23.50 -54.47 -22.25
CA ASN A 570 -23.96 -55.23 -23.41
C ASN A 570 -23.97 -54.33 -24.67
N SER A 571 -23.76 -54.90 -25.86
CA SER A 571 -23.73 -54.23 -27.17
C SER A 571 -24.83 -53.17 -27.35
N LYS A 572 -26.07 -53.47 -26.93
CA LYS A 572 -27.19 -52.51 -26.97
C LYS A 572 -26.95 -51.27 -26.09
N LYS A 573 -26.36 -51.43 -24.91
CA LYS A 573 -26.00 -50.32 -24.00
C LYS A 573 -24.83 -49.51 -24.52
N ILE A 574 -23.81 -50.15 -25.11
CA ILE A 574 -22.69 -49.44 -25.76
C ILE A 574 -23.21 -48.58 -26.92
N LYS A 575 -24.09 -49.13 -27.76
CA LYS A 575 -24.67 -48.41 -28.90
C LYS A 575 -25.51 -47.20 -28.46
N ALA A 576 -26.27 -47.35 -27.37
CA ALA A 576 -27.05 -46.26 -26.79
C ALA A 576 -26.14 -45.17 -26.19
N LEU A 577 -25.06 -45.54 -25.49
CA LEU A 577 -24.10 -44.59 -24.93
C LEU A 577 -23.31 -43.85 -26.02
N SER A 578 -22.89 -44.56 -27.08
CA SER A 578 -22.21 -43.93 -28.22
C SER A 578 -23.13 -42.98 -28.98
N ALA A 579 -24.39 -43.34 -29.18
CA ALA A 579 -25.37 -42.45 -29.81
C ALA A 579 -25.59 -41.18 -28.97
N LYS A 580 -25.69 -41.33 -27.64
CA LYS A 580 -25.85 -40.21 -26.71
C LYS A 580 -24.65 -39.24 -26.72
N ILE A 581 -23.42 -39.77 -26.81
CA ILE A 581 -22.20 -38.95 -26.92
C ILE A 581 -22.18 -38.15 -28.23
N VAL A 582 -22.59 -38.77 -29.34
CA VAL A 582 -22.67 -38.09 -30.64
C VAL A 582 -23.74 -37.00 -30.61
N GLU A 583 -24.91 -37.26 -30.01
CA GLU A 583 -25.96 -36.25 -29.84
C GLU A 583 -25.53 -35.09 -28.93
N GLU A 584 -24.78 -35.37 -27.86
CA GLU A 584 -24.22 -34.33 -26.98
C GLU A 584 -23.13 -33.49 -27.66
N ALA A 585 -22.30 -34.11 -28.51
CA ALA A 585 -21.33 -33.39 -29.33
C ALA A 585 -22.04 -32.48 -30.35
N PHE A 586 -23.07 -32.98 -31.03
CA PHE A 586 -23.87 -32.20 -31.97
C PHE A 586 -24.59 -31.03 -31.30
N LYS A 587 -25.07 -31.21 -30.06
CA LYS A 587 -25.69 -30.12 -29.27
C LYS A 587 -24.71 -29.04 -28.82
N ARG A 588 -23.42 -29.37 -28.63
CA ARG A 588 -22.37 -28.40 -28.28
C ARG A 588 -21.89 -27.56 -29.46
N GLU A 589 -22.00 -28.06 -30.68
CA GLU A 589 -21.64 -27.30 -31.89
C GLU A 589 -22.76 -26.35 -32.37
N LEU A 590 -23.99 -26.52 -31.86
CA LEU A 590 -25.16 -25.68 -32.16
C LEU A 590 -25.45 -24.61 -31.09
N GLN A 591 -24.65 -24.54 -30.02
CA GLN A 591 -24.60 -23.44 -29.05
C GLN A 591 -23.40 -22.55 -29.34
#